data_AF-A0A0N9MV70-F1
#
_entry.id   AF-A0A0N9MV70-F1
#
_cell.length_a   1.000
_cell.length_b   1.000
_cell.length_c   1.000
_cell.angle_alpha   90.00
_cell.angle_beta   90.00
_cell.angle_gamma   90.00
#
_symmetry.space_group_name_H-M   'P 1'
#
loop_
_entity.id
_entity.type
_entity.pdbx_description
1 polymer ?
#
loop_
_entity_poly.entity_id
_entity_poly.type
_entity_poly.pdbx_seq_one_letter_code
_entity_poly.pdbx_strand_id
1 'polypeptide(L)'
;MCEQCLTAPVYFGQPLPGWTLARARAEHPNSTWHRGEWGLIRIDDPAFRWRITPTRSPDHGMPEEEADAYFNSLDPESPEHRRLMVFTSESWADFSEAFERCDAVDGYELIKAAVQVGYDDSEGYGFSRWLFDYLGAYLGTATPEYDDAGDAWYRDRFGAASIDGSIGAAPLPGEPGHE
;
A
#
# COMPACT_ATOMS: atom_id res chain seq x y z
N MET A 1 -9.92 14.69 16.83
CA MET A 1 -9.56 13.26 16.94
C MET A 1 -8.96 12.90 15.60
N CYS A 2 -7.73 12.38 15.58
CA CYS A 2 -7.01 12.08 14.34
C CYS A 2 -7.66 10.90 13.59
N GLU A 3 -7.44 10.76 12.27
CA GLU A 3 -7.99 9.61 11.54
C GLU A 3 -7.42 8.30 12.04
N GLN A 4 -6.11 8.26 12.38
CA GLN A 4 -5.48 7.07 12.98
C GLN A 4 -6.21 6.61 14.25
N CYS A 5 -6.67 7.56 15.07
CA CYS A 5 -7.40 7.33 16.30
C CYS A 5 -8.77 6.69 16.04
N LEU A 6 -9.37 6.97 14.87
CA LEU A 6 -10.69 6.50 14.46
C LEU A 6 -10.65 5.19 13.68
N THR A 7 -9.51 4.82 13.09
CA THR A 7 -9.39 3.65 12.21
C THR A 7 -8.55 2.52 12.78
N ALA A 8 -7.95 2.73 13.96
CA ALA A 8 -7.12 1.75 14.67
C ALA A 8 -6.16 1.03 13.71
N PRO A 9 -5.31 1.75 12.96
CA PRO A 9 -4.53 1.15 11.90
C PRO A 9 -3.53 0.13 12.44
N VAL A 10 -3.06 -0.74 11.53
CA VAL A 10 -1.81 -1.48 11.71
C VAL A 10 -0.73 -0.76 10.91
N TYR A 11 0.46 -0.62 11.50
CA TYR A 11 1.59 0.07 10.88
C TYR A 11 2.59 -0.94 10.31
N PHE A 12 3.30 -0.54 9.26
CA PHE A 12 4.32 -1.37 8.60
C PHE A 12 5.68 -0.68 8.61
N GLY A 13 5.89 0.35 9.43
CA GLY A 13 7.12 1.15 9.49
C GLY A 13 7.21 2.21 8.38
N GLN A 14 8.43 2.66 8.09
CA GLN A 14 8.70 3.76 7.17
C GLN A 14 9.38 3.28 5.89
N PRO A 15 8.63 2.97 4.81
CA PRO A 15 9.23 2.59 3.53
C PRO A 15 10.05 3.72 2.91
N LEU A 16 9.70 4.98 3.20
CA LEU A 16 10.41 6.17 2.74
C LEU A 16 10.72 7.08 3.93
N PRO A 17 11.81 7.86 3.91
CA PRO A 17 12.14 8.79 4.98
C PRO A 17 10.97 9.73 5.32
N GLY A 18 10.46 9.65 6.55
CA GLY A 18 9.36 10.50 7.02
C GLY A 18 7.96 10.09 6.56
N TRP A 19 7.80 8.91 5.94
CA TRP A 19 6.51 8.39 5.50
C TRP A 19 6.25 7.02 6.10
N THR A 20 5.24 6.92 6.95
CA THR A 20 4.81 5.69 7.58
C THR A 20 3.72 5.02 6.74
N LEU A 21 3.90 3.74 6.42
CA LEU A 21 2.88 2.93 5.76
C LEU A 21 1.98 2.29 6.80
N ALA A 22 0.67 2.36 6.59
CA ALA A 22 -0.31 1.79 7.49
C ALA A 22 -1.55 1.30 6.76
N ARG A 23 -2.38 0.50 7.43
CA ARG A 23 -3.66 0.01 6.90
C ARG A 23 -4.74 0.10 7.96
N ALA A 24 -5.87 0.72 7.63
CA ALA A 24 -6.99 0.89 8.53
C ALA A 24 -7.65 -0.45 8.89
N ARG A 25 -7.92 -0.68 10.18
CA ARG A 25 -8.54 -1.93 10.68
C ARG A 25 -9.97 -1.75 11.17
N ALA A 26 -10.37 -0.52 11.48
CA ALA A 26 -11.71 -0.17 11.93
C ALA A 26 -12.40 0.75 10.93
N GLU A 27 -13.73 0.64 10.88
CA GLU A 27 -14.59 1.56 10.15
C GLU A 27 -15.17 2.58 11.15
N HIS A 28 -15.23 3.85 10.76
CA HIS A 28 -15.81 4.89 11.61
C HIS A 28 -16.52 5.96 10.77
N PRO A 29 -17.77 6.36 11.11
CA PRO A 29 -18.58 7.26 10.29
C PRO A 29 -18.03 8.68 10.15
N ASN A 30 -17.09 9.07 11.02
CA ASN A 30 -16.42 10.37 10.99
C ASN A 30 -14.97 10.30 10.46
N SER A 31 -14.53 9.15 9.94
CA SER A 31 -13.23 9.00 9.28
C SER A 31 -13.43 9.01 7.78
N THR A 32 -12.49 9.60 7.04
CA THR A 32 -12.43 9.45 5.58
C THR A 32 -11.43 8.38 5.12
N TRP A 33 -10.71 7.77 6.07
CA TRP A 33 -9.92 6.56 5.86
C TRP A 33 -10.74 5.34 6.27
N HIS A 34 -11.09 4.49 5.31
CA HIS A 34 -12.02 3.37 5.52
C HIS A 34 -11.30 2.07 5.84
N ARG A 35 -11.98 1.13 6.49
CA ARG A 35 -11.39 -0.15 6.85
C ARG A 35 -10.86 -0.89 5.62
N GLY A 36 -9.63 -1.38 5.71
CA GLY A 36 -8.94 -2.10 4.64
C GLY A 36 -8.16 -1.21 3.67
N GLU A 37 -8.39 0.11 3.69
CA GLU A 37 -7.59 1.06 2.91
C GLU A 37 -6.18 1.18 3.51
N TRP A 38 -5.20 1.19 2.62
CA TRP A 38 -3.84 1.60 2.89
C TRP A 38 -3.76 3.11 3.03
N GLY A 39 -2.77 3.55 3.80
CA GLY A 39 -2.47 4.96 4.03
C GLY A 39 -0.97 5.19 4.07
N LEU A 40 -0.51 6.25 3.42
CA LEU A 40 0.85 6.77 3.60
C LEU A 40 0.80 8.05 4.42
N ILE A 41 1.37 7.99 5.62
CA ILE A 41 1.22 9.01 6.67
C ILE A 41 2.55 9.76 6.81
N ARG A 42 2.52 11.09 6.71
CA ARG A 42 3.70 11.94 6.98
C ARG A 42 3.73 12.49 8.40
N ILE A 43 2.57 12.91 8.92
CA ILE A 43 2.44 13.51 10.25
C ILE A 43 1.32 12.78 11.02
N ASP A 44 0.07 13.22 10.85
CA ASP A 44 -1.05 12.79 11.69
C ASP A 44 -2.15 12.03 10.93
N ASP A 45 -2.35 12.32 9.64
CA ASP A 45 -3.37 11.68 8.82
C ASP A 45 -2.73 11.15 7.52
N PRO A 46 -3.31 10.11 6.89
CA PRO A 46 -2.79 9.62 5.62
C PRO A 46 -2.95 10.67 4.52
N ALA A 47 -1.83 11.08 3.92
CA ALA A 47 -1.86 11.99 2.77
C ALA A 47 -2.33 11.28 1.49
N PHE A 48 -2.05 9.97 1.41
CA PHE A 48 -2.45 9.10 0.31
C PHE A 48 -3.24 7.93 0.87
N ARG A 49 -4.35 7.58 0.22
CA ARG A 49 -5.20 6.44 0.59
C ARG A 49 -5.66 5.68 -0.63
N TRP A 50 -5.58 4.36 -0.55
CA TRP A 50 -5.96 3.46 -1.64
C TRP A 50 -6.33 2.08 -1.05
N ARG A 51 -6.95 1.21 -1.82
CA ARG A 51 -7.50 -0.08 -1.40
C ARG A 51 -6.63 -1.25 -1.80
N ILE A 52 -6.03 -1.17 -2.99
CA ILE A 52 -5.27 -2.28 -3.53
C ILE A 52 -3.96 -2.51 -2.76
N THR A 53 -3.63 -3.76 -2.47
CA THR A 53 -2.35 -4.08 -1.82
C THR A 53 -1.19 -3.85 -2.79
N PRO A 54 -0.21 -3.01 -2.43
CA PRO A 54 1.02 -2.90 -3.20
C PRO A 54 1.67 -4.26 -3.36
N THR A 55 1.98 -4.63 -4.59
CA THR A 55 2.54 -5.94 -4.93
C THR A 55 3.70 -5.70 -5.88
N ARG A 56 4.82 -6.39 -5.66
CA ARG A 56 5.97 -6.31 -6.56
C ARG A 56 5.63 -6.94 -7.91
N SER A 57 5.97 -6.26 -8.99
CA SER A 57 5.81 -6.76 -10.36
C SER A 57 6.72 -7.96 -10.59
N PRO A 58 6.18 -9.08 -11.08
CA PRO A 58 7.00 -10.26 -11.40
C PRO A 58 8.07 -10.03 -12.47
N ASP A 59 7.88 -9.04 -13.34
CA ASP A 59 8.80 -8.64 -14.42
C ASP A 59 9.75 -7.50 -14.03
N HIS A 60 9.80 -7.13 -12.75
CA HIS A 60 10.62 -6.01 -12.29
C HIS A 60 12.10 -6.21 -12.66
N GLY A 61 12.68 -5.20 -13.32
CA GLY A 61 14.09 -5.19 -13.75
C GLY A 61 14.37 -5.97 -15.05
N MET A 62 13.34 -6.55 -15.69
CA MET A 62 13.46 -7.13 -17.02
C MET A 62 13.48 -6.03 -18.09
N PRO A 63 14.31 -6.15 -19.15
CA PRO A 63 14.14 -5.37 -20.37
C PRO A 63 12.74 -5.54 -20.96
N GLU A 64 12.21 -4.51 -21.64
CA GLU A 64 10.84 -4.53 -22.21
C GLU A 64 10.57 -5.75 -23.08
N GLU A 65 11.48 -6.10 -24.00
CA GLU A 65 11.34 -7.29 -24.86
C GLU A 65 11.26 -8.61 -24.06
N GLU A 66 11.96 -8.69 -22.92
CA GLU A 66 11.94 -9.86 -22.04
C GLU A 66 10.67 -9.89 -21.19
N ALA A 67 10.23 -8.73 -20.67
CA ALA A 67 8.98 -8.60 -19.94
C ALA A 67 7.77 -8.98 -20.80
N ASP A 68 7.74 -8.54 -22.07
CA ASP A 68 6.70 -8.92 -23.04
C ASP A 68 6.73 -10.43 -23.32
N ALA A 69 7.91 -11.01 -23.54
CA ALA A 69 8.04 -12.45 -23.76
C ALA A 69 7.59 -13.25 -22.53
N TYR A 70 7.95 -12.78 -21.33
CA TYR A 70 7.55 -13.38 -20.06
C TYR A 70 6.02 -13.32 -19.90
N PHE A 71 5.40 -12.14 -20.05
CA PHE A 71 3.95 -11.97 -19.96
C PHE A 71 3.20 -12.90 -20.92
N ASN A 72 3.63 -12.97 -22.19
CA ASN A 72 3.01 -13.83 -23.21
C ASN A 72 3.19 -15.33 -22.95
N SER A 73 4.16 -15.71 -22.11
CA SER A 73 4.41 -17.11 -21.74
C SER A 73 3.56 -17.62 -20.57
N LEU A 74 2.95 -16.70 -19.80
CA LEU A 74 2.18 -17.05 -18.62
C LEU A 74 0.80 -17.61 -18.98
N ASP A 75 0.36 -18.60 -18.21
CA ASP A 75 -1.04 -19.04 -18.23
C ASP A 75 -1.94 -17.90 -17.71
N PRO A 76 -2.98 -17.46 -18.46
CA PRO A 76 -3.90 -16.41 -18.03
C PRO A 76 -4.54 -16.62 -16.65
N GLU A 77 -4.70 -17.88 -16.23
CA GLU A 77 -5.29 -18.25 -14.93
C GLU A 77 -4.24 -18.33 -13.80
N SER A 78 -2.95 -18.25 -14.13
CA SER A 78 -1.87 -18.33 -13.14
C SER A 78 -1.90 -17.15 -12.16
N PRO A 79 -1.46 -17.36 -10.90
CA PRO A 79 -1.26 -16.26 -9.96
C PRO A 79 -0.29 -15.18 -10.47
N GLU A 80 0.72 -15.56 -11.25
CA GLU A 80 1.73 -14.65 -11.81
C GLU A 80 1.13 -13.74 -12.88
N HIS A 81 0.32 -14.29 -13.80
CA HIS A 81 -0.41 -13.50 -14.78
C HIS A 81 -1.35 -12.51 -14.09
N ARG A 82 -2.09 -12.97 -13.06
CA ARG A 82 -2.97 -12.09 -12.26
C ARG A 82 -2.20 -10.96 -11.57
N ARG A 83 -0.97 -11.19 -11.09
CA ARG A 83 -0.13 -10.13 -10.52
C ARG A 83 0.32 -9.11 -11.56
N LEU A 84 0.75 -9.55 -12.74
CA LEU A 84 1.10 -8.60 -13.81
C LEU A 84 -0.11 -7.77 -14.25
N MET A 85 -1.29 -8.40 -14.31
CA MET A 85 -2.53 -7.71 -14.62
C MET A 85 -2.93 -6.64 -13.60
N VAL A 86 -2.39 -6.64 -12.38
CA VAL A 86 -2.61 -5.53 -11.43
C VAL A 86 -2.09 -4.22 -12.01
N PHE A 87 -0.95 -4.24 -12.69
CA PHE A 87 -0.31 -3.05 -13.26
C PHE A 87 -0.94 -2.56 -14.57
N THR A 88 -1.75 -3.38 -15.23
CA THR A 88 -2.38 -3.06 -16.53
C THR A 88 -3.90 -2.92 -16.45
N SER A 89 -4.51 -3.25 -15.30
CA SER A 89 -5.95 -3.20 -15.09
C SER A 89 -6.42 -1.94 -14.36
N GLU A 90 -7.74 -1.72 -14.37
CA GLU A 90 -8.41 -0.72 -13.54
C GLU A 90 -8.10 -0.86 -12.03
N SER A 91 -7.60 -2.02 -11.59
CA SER A 91 -7.21 -2.26 -10.20
C SER A 91 -6.07 -1.33 -9.75
N TRP A 92 -5.20 -0.92 -10.66
CA TRP A 92 -4.17 0.11 -10.46
C TRP A 92 -4.75 1.52 -10.32
N ALA A 93 -5.89 1.78 -10.93
CA ALA A 93 -6.41 3.14 -11.10
C ALA A 93 -6.68 3.82 -9.75
N ASP A 94 -7.13 3.07 -8.75
CA ASP A 94 -7.34 3.56 -7.38
C ASP A 94 -6.04 4.06 -6.73
N PHE A 95 -4.92 3.34 -6.92
CA PHE A 95 -3.62 3.81 -6.46
C PHE A 95 -3.19 5.07 -7.22
N SER A 96 -3.28 5.07 -8.55
CA SER A 96 -2.93 6.24 -9.37
C SER A 96 -3.74 7.49 -9.00
N GLU A 97 -5.06 7.32 -8.84
CA GLU A 97 -5.98 8.40 -8.49
C GLU A 97 -5.68 8.99 -7.10
N ALA A 98 -5.23 8.16 -6.15
CA ALA A 98 -4.78 8.64 -4.84
C ALA A 98 -3.61 9.65 -4.98
N PHE A 99 -2.69 9.43 -5.93
CA PHE A 99 -1.60 10.37 -6.21
C PHE A 99 -2.05 11.59 -6.99
N GLU A 100 -2.95 11.44 -7.96
CA GLU A 100 -3.46 12.57 -8.74
C GLU A 100 -4.22 13.59 -7.89
N ARG A 101 -4.84 13.13 -6.79
CA ARG A 101 -5.59 13.97 -5.84
C ARG A 101 -4.72 14.55 -4.73
N CYS A 102 -3.43 14.24 -4.67
CA CYS A 102 -2.56 14.73 -3.61
C CYS A 102 -2.33 16.24 -3.72
N ASP A 103 -2.12 16.89 -2.58
CA ASP A 103 -1.67 18.27 -2.60
C ASP A 103 -0.22 18.35 -3.07
N ALA A 104 0.13 19.48 -3.67
CA ALA A 104 1.44 19.67 -4.28
C ALA A 104 2.60 19.59 -3.27
N VAL A 105 2.37 19.87 -1.99
CA VAL A 105 3.42 19.84 -0.96
C VAL A 105 3.73 18.40 -0.58
N ASP A 106 2.71 17.60 -0.25
CA ASP A 106 2.89 16.20 0.09
C ASP A 106 3.40 15.39 -1.10
N GLY A 107 2.92 15.67 -2.32
CA GLY A 107 3.46 15.09 -3.55
C GLY A 107 4.95 15.39 -3.76
N TYR A 108 5.36 16.65 -3.54
CA TYR A 108 6.77 17.05 -3.64
C TYR A 108 7.65 16.37 -2.58
N GLU A 109 7.23 16.38 -1.31
CA GLU A 109 8.00 15.75 -0.23
C GLU A 109 8.07 14.23 -0.38
N LEU A 110 7.06 13.61 -0.98
CA LEU A 110 7.06 12.19 -1.27
C LEU A 110 8.09 11.84 -2.35
N ILE A 111 8.09 12.56 -3.49
CA ILE A 111 9.07 12.35 -4.55
C ILE A 111 10.48 12.58 -4.02
N LYS A 112 10.69 13.62 -3.21
CA LYS A 112 11.99 13.90 -2.57
C LYS A 112 12.44 12.78 -1.62
N ALA A 113 11.52 12.13 -0.91
CA ALA A 113 11.82 10.96 -0.08
C ALA A 113 12.12 9.72 -0.94
N ALA A 114 11.41 9.56 -2.06
CA ALA A 114 11.64 8.48 -3.02
C ALA A 114 13.01 8.56 -3.71
N VAL A 115 13.44 9.75 -4.13
CA VAL A 115 14.77 9.95 -4.74
C VAL A 115 15.89 9.51 -3.77
N GLN A 116 15.71 9.71 -2.46
CA GLN A 116 16.70 9.29 -1.46
C GLN A 116 16.85 7.77 -1.33
N VAL A 117 15.85 7.00 -1.76
CA VAL A 117 15.88 5.53 -1.73
C VAL A 117 16.05 4.92 -3.13
N GLY A 118 16.34 5.74 -4.14
CA GLY A 118 16.71 5.28 -5.48
C GLY A 118 15.65 5.42 -6.56
N TYR A 119 14.60 6.24 -6.37
CA TYR A 119 13.76 6.64 -7.51
C TYR A 119 14.56 7.51 -8.49
N ASP A 120 14.53 7.13 -9.78
CA ASP A 120 15.13 7.86 -10.89
C ASP A 120 14.10 8.02 -12.01
N ASP A 121 13.81 9.26 -12.42
CA ASP A 121 12.81 9.55 -13.46
C ASP A 121 13.30 9.19 -14.89
N SER A 122 14.60 8.99 -15.06
CA SER A 122 15.22 8.69 -16.34
C SER A 122 15.01 7.24 -16.78
N GLU A 123 14.61 6.36 -15.86
CA GLU A 123 14.28 4.96 -16.14
C GLU A 123 12.94 4.80 -16.89
N GLY A 124 12.22 5.90 -17.14
CA GLY A 124 11.01 5.90 -17.98
C GLY A 124 9.76 5.33 -17.32
N TYR A 125 9.88 4.77 -16.12
CA TYR A 125 8.73 4.36 -15.30
C TYR A 125 8.15 5.58 -14.58
N GLY A 126 6.84 5.82 -14.76
CA GLY A 126 6.13 6.87 -14.01
C GLY A 126 6.25 6.65 -12.50
N PHE A 127 6.38 7.76 -11.75
CA PHE A 127 6.61 7.74 -10.30
C PHE A 127 5.64 6.83 -9.52
N SER A 128 4.34 6.90 -9.84
CA SER A 128 3.33 6.09 -9.16
C SER A 128 3.63 4.60 -9.34
N ARG A 129 3.89 4.13 -10.57
CA ARG A 129 4.26 2.73 -10.88
C ARG A 129 5.48 2.26 -10.09
N TRP A 130 6.54 3.08 -10.08
CA TRP A 130 7.73 2.81 -9.29
C TRP A 130 7.40 2.65 -7.80
N LEU A 131 6.61 3.58 -7.25
CA LEU A 131 6.29 3.59 -5.82
C LEU A 131 5.48 2.37 -5.40
N PHE A 132 4.49 1.96 -6.18
CA PHE A 132 3.70 0.77 -5.85
C PHE A 132 4.53 -0.50 -5.83
N ASP A 133 5.39 -0.67 -6.82
CA ASP A 133 6.31 -1.81 -6.89
C ASP A 133 7.28 -1.80 -5.69
N TYR A 134 7.85 -0.62 -5.39
CA TYR A 134 8.72 -0.39 -4.23
C TYR A 134 8.02 -0.73 -2.91
N LEU A 135 6.78 -0.27 -2.71
CA LEU A 135 5.98 -0.59 -1.53
C LEU A 135 5.65 -2.09 -1.45
N GLY A 136 5.38 -2.74 -2.59
CA GLY A 136 5.16 -4.18 -2.64
C GLY A 136 6.40 -4.98 -2.24
N ALA A 137 7.59 -4.56 -2.69
CA ALA A 137 8.85 -5.16 -2.27
C ALA A 137 9.12 -4.95 -0.77
N TYR A 138 8.86 -3.74 -0.26
CA TYR A 138 8.99 -3.41 1.16
C TYR A 138 8.09 -4.28 2.04
N LEU A 139 6.81 -4.42 1.66
CA LEU A 139 5.82 -5.19 2.40
C LEU A 139 6.22 -6.66 2.58
N GLY A 140 6.90 -7.26 1.61
CA GLY A 140 7.41 -8.64 1.72
C GLY A 140 8.42 -8.87 2.86
N THR A 141 8.90 -7.81 3.49
CA THR A 141 9.81 -7.86 4.65
C THR A 141 9.31 -7.09 5.87
N ALA A 142 8.22 -6.32 5.72
CA ALA A 142 7.71 -5.47 6.77
C ALA A 142 7.05 -6.30 7.88
N THR A 143 7.30 -5.94 9.13
CA THR A 143 6.60 -6.54 10.28
C THR A 143 5.42 -5.64 10.66
N PRO A 144 4.19 -6.17 10.77
CA PRO A 144 3.04 -5.41 11.22
C PRO A 144 3.20 -5.02 12.69
N GLU A 145 2.98 -3.74 13.00
CA GLU A 145 3.02 -3.16 14.34
C GLU A 145 1.61 -2.72 14.76
N TYR A 146 1.21 -3.18 15.94
CA TYR A 146 -0.12 -2.95 16.51
C TYR A 146 0.00 -2.03 17.74
N ASP A 147 -0.88 -1.04 17.84
CA ASP A 147 -1.02 -0.24 19.07
C ASP A 147 -1.99 -0.93 20.02
N ASP A 148 -1.49 -1.85 20.85
CA ASP A 148 -2.32 -2.63 21.79
C ASP A 148 -3.13 -1.75 22.75
N ALA A 149 -2.57 -0.60 23.14
CA ALA A 149 -3.24 0.33 24.05
C ALA A 149 -4.38 1.07 23.33
N GLY A 150 -4.12 1.55 22.11
CA GLY A 150 -5.13 2.16 21.23
C GLY A 150 -6.23 1.16 20.88
N ASP A 151 -5.87 -0.08 20.58
CA ASP A 151 -6.78 -1.19 20.29
C ASP A 151 -7.70 -1.50 21.48
N ALA A 152 -7.14 -1.58 22.69
CA ALA A 152 -7.91 -1.81 23.89
C ALA A 152 -8.91 -0.68 24.15
N TRP A 153 -8.47 0.57 24.01
CA TRP A 153 -9.34 1.75 24.12
C TRP A 153 -10.46 1.73 23.08
N TYR A 154 -10.14 1.42 21.83
CA TYR A 154 -11.10 1.40 20.72
C TYR A 154 -12.15 0.30 20.93
N ARG A 155 -11.74 -0.92 21.35
CA ARG A 155 -12.66 -2.02 21.65
C ARG A 155 -13.55 -1.73 22.86
N ASP A 156 -13.04 -1.06 23.89
CA ASP A 156 -13.85 -0.61 25.03
C ASP A 156 -14.93 0.39 24.57
N ARG A 157 -14.58 1.31 23.68
CA ARG A 157 -15.49 2.39 23.25
C ARG A 157 -16.51 1.96 22.20
N PHE A 158 -16.12 1.10 21.26
CA PHE A 158 -16.89 0.75 20.06
C PHE A 158 -17.24 -0.74 19.97
N GLY A 159 -16.81 -1.56 20.93
CA GLY A 159 -17.08 -3.00 21.02
C GLY A 159 -15.95 -3.87 20.47
N ALA A 160 -15.90 -5.13 20.92
CA ALA A 160 -14.79 -6.05 20.60
C ALA A 160 -14.63 -6.35 19.10
N ALA A 161 -15.72 -6.34 18.32
CA ALA A 161 -15.73 -6.61 16.88
C ALA A 161 -15.47 -5.38 16.00
N SER A 162 -15.13 -4.24 16.61
CA SER A 162 -14.94 -2.97 15.91
C SER A 162 -13.61 -2.87 15.14
N ILE A 163 -12.64 -3.72 15.49
CA ILE A 163 -11.34 -3.86 14.81
C ILE A 163 -11.31 -5.20 14.09
N ASP A 164 -10.97 -5.18 12.80
CA ASP A 164 -10.68 -6.38 12.04
C ASP A 164 -9.25 -6.86 12.32
N GLY A 165 -9.13 -7.91 13.13
CA GLY A 165 -7.85 -8.53 13.47
C GLY A 165 -7.20 -9.32 12.34
N SER A 166 -7.89 -9.56 11.22
CA SER A 166 -7.29 -10.20 10.04
C SER A 166 -6.43 -9.22 9.23
N ILE A 167 -6.67 -7.92 9.36
CA ILE A 167 -5.90 -6.90 8.66
C ILE A 167 -4.53 -6.75 9.32
N GLY A 168 -3.47 -6.97 8.53
CA GLY A 168 -2.08 -7.04 9.00
C GLY A 168 -1.62 -8.47 9.33
N ALA A 169 -2.52 -9.45 9.36
CA ALA A 169 -2.12 -10.85 9.48
C ALA A 169 -1.45 -11.32 8.18
N ALA A 170 -0.33 -12.04 8.30
CA ALA A 170 0.34 -12.66 7.17
C ALA A 170 -0.39 -13.96 6.74
N PRO A 171 -0.35 -14.32 5.43
CA PRO A 171 0.16 -13.52 4.32
C PRO A 171 -0.78 -12.34 4.00
N LEU A 172 -0.22 -11.21 3.56
CA LEU A 172 -1.03 -10.05 3.20
C LEU A 172 -1.88 -10.37 1.94
N PRO A 173 -3.13 -9.86 1.82
CA PRO A 173 -3.95 -10.10 0.64
C PRO A 173 -3.25 -9.62 -0.65
N GLY A 174 -2.99 -10.53 -1.60
CA GLY A 174 -2.22 -10.27 -2.82
C GLY A 174 -0.86 -10.99 -2.86
N GLU A 175 -0.35 -11.39 -1.70
CA GLU A 175 0.71 -12.38 -1.62
C GLU A 175 0.18 -13.75 -2.05
N PRO A 176 1.01 -14.62 -2.65
CA PRO A 176 0.67 -16.03 -2.76
C PRO A 176 0.58 -16.60 -1.34
N GLY A 177 -0.58 -16.51 -0.71
CA GLY A 177 -0.92 -17.41 0.36
C GLY A 177 -0.92 -18.81 -0.24
N HIS A 178 0.02 -19.64 0.20
CA HIS A 178 0.03 -21.08 -0.05
C HIS A 178 -1.39 -21.63 0.10
N GLU A 179 -1.88 -22.28 -0.97
CA GLU A 179 -3.10 -23.10 -0.95
C GLU A 179 -3.08 -24.12 0.20
#